data_AF-A0A101H8L0-F1
#
_entry.id   AF-A0A101H8L0-F1
#
_cell.length_a   1.000
_cell.length_b   1.000
_cell.length_c   1.000
_cell.angle_alpha   90.00
_cell.angle_beta   90.00
_cell.angle_gamma   90.00
#
_symmetry.space_group_name_H-M   'P 1'
#
loop_
_entity.id
_entity.type
_entity.pdbx_description
1 polymer ?
#
loop_
_entity_poly.entity_id
_entity_poly.type
_entity_poly.pdbx_seq_one_letter_code
_entity_poly.pdbx_strand_id
1 'polypeptide(L)'
;MAAFGGGMGVGSVCEALAGALAVLGVMFVQDKAHESTEIKEMASEFFNRFVEKLTTENRTTFKEMYRDDITKCDLVVRYANEILEEMINKRLTKK
;
A
#
# COMPACT_ATOMS: atom_id res chain seq x y z
N MET A 1 1.44 12.70 2.02
CA MET A 1 1.69 12.10 0.69
C MET A 1 0.90 12.81 -0.42
N ALA A 2 0.89 14.15 -0.47
CA ALA A 2 -0.02 14.89 -1.36
C ALA A 2 0.30 14.72 -2.87
N ALA A 3 1.55 14.45 -3.23
CA ALA A 3 1.97 14.25 -4.62
C ALA A 3 1.38 12.97 -5.26
N PHE A 4 0.97 11.99 -4.45
CA PHE A 4 0.41 10.72 -4.90
C PHE A 4 -1.08 10.81 -5.28
N GLY A 5 -1.71 11.95 -4.98
CA GLY A 5 -3.09 12.25 -5.28
C GLY A 5 -3.45 12.02 -6.75
N GLY A 6 -4.66 11.51 -6.99
CA GLY A 6 -5.12 11.21 -8.36
C GLY A 6 -4.35 10.06 -9.03
N GLY A 7 -3.48 9.38 -8.29
CA GLY A 7 -2.59 8.31 -8.77
C GLY A 7 -1.38 8.83 -9.53
N MET A 8 -0.79 9.91 -9.03
CA MET A 8 0.23 10.77 -9.64
C MET A 8 -0.30 11.68 -10.76
N GLY A 9 -1.52 12.20 -10.63
CA GLY A 9 -2.11 13.15 -11.58
C GLY A 9 -2.46 12.57 -12.98
N VAL A 10 -1.88 11.43 -13.35
CA VAL A 10 -2.06 10.74 -14.64
C VAL A 10 -2.95 9.50 -14.53
N GLY A 11 -3.43 9.19 -13.32
CA GLY A 11 -4.38 8.12 -13.10
C GLY A 11 -3.79 6.71 -12.98
N SER A 12 -2.48 6.58 -12.78
CA SER A 12 -1.76 5.30 -12.79
C SER A 12 -1.90 4.53 -11.46
N VAL A 13 -1.08 4.85 -10.46
CA VAL A 13 -0.92 4.00 -9.27
C VAL A 13 -1.91 4.37 -8.17
N CYS A 14 -2.42 3.40 -7.42
CA CYS A 14 -3.24 3.68 -6.24
C CYS A 14 -2.42 4.39 -5.14
N GLU A 15 -2.94 5.50 -4.61
CA GLU A 15 -2.27 6.28 -3.56
C GLU A 15 -2.10 5.49 -2.27
N ALA A 16 -3.10 4.69 -1.88
CA ALA A 16 -3.04 3.88 -0.66
C ALA A 16 -1.94 2.80 -0.75
N LEU A 17 -1.81 2.16 -1.92
CA LEU A 17 -0.76 1.18 -2.18
C LEU A 17 0.62 1.83 -2.13
N ALA A 18 0.83 2.92 -2.88
CA ALA A 18 2.12 3.62 -2.91
C ALA A 18 2.51 4.15 -1.53
N GLY A 19 1.53 4.66 -0.78
CA GLY A 19 1.77 5.18 0.56
C GLY A 19 2.17 4.10 1.57
N ALA A 20 1.49 2.96 1.55
CA ALA A 20 1.85 1.85 2.43
C ALA A 20 3.27 1.33 2.14
N LEU A 21 3.66 1.19 0.87
CA LEU A 21 5.03 0.81 0.49
C LEU A 21 6.07 1.84 0.95
N ALA A 22 5.75 3.13 0.87
CA ALA A 22 6.62 4.18 1.38
C ALA A 22 6.82 4.08 2.91
N VAL A 23 5.76 3.79 3.66
CA VAL A 23 5.84 3.57 5.13
C VAL A 23 6.76 2.39 5.45
N LEU A 24 6.63 1.26 4.74
CA LEU A 24 7.52 0.11 4.93
C LEU A 24 8.98 0.48 4.67
N GLY A 25 9.24 1.25 3.62
CA GLY A 25 10.59 1.76 3.31
C GLY A 25 11.16 2.61 4.45
N VAL A 26 10.39 3.57 4.96
CA VAL A 26 10.82 4.46 6.06
C VAL A 26 11.06 3.70 7.36
N MET A 27 10.24 2.69 7.67
CA MET A 27 10.33 1.97 8.95
C MET A 27 11.40 0.88 8.98
N PHE A 28 11.65 0.20 7.85
CA PHE A 28 12.48 -1.02 7.82
C PHE A 28 13.77 -0.89 7.01
N VAL A 29 14.01 0.24 6.33
CA VAL A 29 15.31 0.53 5.69
C VAL A 29 16.06 1.56 6.54
N GLN A 30 17.27 1.21 6.98
CA GLN A 30 18.11 2.14 7.75
C GLN A 30 18.97 3.03 6.86
N ASP A 31 19.70 2.44 5.91
CA ASP A 31 20.62 3.18 5.04
C ASP A 31 20.32 2.91 3.57
N LYS A 32 20.39 1.64 3.10
CA LYS A 32 20.10 1.32 1.69
C LYS A 32 19.19 0.12 1.51
N ALA A 33 18.24 0.26 0.58
CA ALA A 33 17.25 -0.77 0.29
C ALA A 33 17.84 -2.07 -0.30
N HIS A 34 19.09 -2.06 -0.80
CA HIS A 34 19.75 -3.24 -1.37
C HIS A 34 20.66 -3.99 -0.39
N GLU A 35 20.72 -3.55 0.88
CA GLU A 35 21.51 -4.23 1.92
C GLU A 35 20.86 -5.52 2.41
N SER A 36 19.55 -5.68 2.20
CA SER A 36 18.77 -6.85 2.56
C SER A 36 17.63 -7.09 1.56
N THR A 37 17.21 -8.35 1.39
CA THR A 37 16.02 -8.70 0.61
C THR A 37 14.73 -8.43 1.37
N GLU A 38 14.80 -8.19 2.69
CA GLU A 38 13.63 -8.08 3.56
C GLU A 38 12.62 -7.03 3.08
N ILE A 39 13.08 -5.82 2.71
CA ILE A 39 12.16 -4.76 2.26
C ILE A 39 11.46 -5.14 0.94
N LYS A 40 12.15 -5.85 0.05
CA LYS A 40 11.58 -6.30 -1.22
C LYS A 40 10.54 -7.40 -1.00
N GLU A 41 10.82 -8.32 -0.07
CA GLU A 41 9.87 -9.36 0.35
C GLU A 41 8.64 -8.74 1.01
N MET A 42 8.83 -7.73 1.88
CA MET A 42 7.76 -6.97 2.51
C MET A 42 6.90 -6.23 1.50
N ALA A 43 7.51 -5.54 0.53
CA ALA A 43 6.78 -4.85 -0.52
C ALA A 43 5.94 -5.84 -1.35
N SER A 44 6.50 -7.01 -1.67
CA SER A 44 5.82 -8.06 -2.44
C SER A 44 4.67 -8.68 -1.64
N GLU A 45 4.90 -8.98 -0.35
CA GLU A 45 3.87 -9.49 0.58
C GLU A 45 2.70 -8.49 0.68
N PHE A 46 3.00 -7.20 0.90
CA PHE A 46 1.96 -6.17 0.98
C PHE A 46 1.16 -6.08 -0.32
N PHE A 47 1.85 -6.00 -1.47
CA PHE A 47 1.19 -5.90 -2.77
C PHE A 47 0.26 -7.09 -3.03
N ASN A 48 0.73 -8.31 -2.80
CA ASN A 48 -0.06 -9.53 -3.04
C ASN A 48 -1.29 -9.58 -2.13
N ARG A 49 -1.13 -9.27 -0.84
CA ARG A 49 -2.27 -9.23 0.11
C ARG A 49 -3.26 -8.12 -0.23
N PHE A 50 -2.76 -6.98 -0.71
CA PHE A 50 -3.60 -5.87 -1.15
C PHE A 50 -4.45 -6.28 -2.36
N VAL A 51 -3.83 -6.89 -3.38
CA VAL A 51 -4.53 -7.40 -4.57
C VAL A 51 -5.48 -8.53 -4.22
N GLU A 52 -5.12 -9.44 -3.32
CA GLU A 52 -5.99 -10.52 -2.86
C GLU A 52 -7.25 -9.97 -2.19
N LYS A 53 -7.10 -8.99 -1.29
CA LYS A 53 -8.22 -8.41 -0.54
C LYS A 53 -9.12 -7.53 -1.41
N LEU A 54 -8.57 -6.89 -2.44
CA LEU A 54 -9.27 -5.93 -3.28
C LEU A 54 -9.57 -6.44 -4.70
N THR A 55 -9.19 -7.68 -4.99
CA THR A 55 -9.34 -8.45 -6.23
C THR A 55 -8.69 -7.88 -7.49
N THR A 56 -8.02 -6.73 -7.41
CA THR A 56 -7.32 -6.10 -8.54
C THR A 56 -6.24 -5.14 -8.06
N GLU A 57 -5.22 -4.92 -8.88
CA GLU A 57 -4.24 -3.83 -8.77
C GLU A 57 -4.60 -2.63 -9.67
N ASN A 58 -5.55 -2.80 -10.59
CA ASN A 58 -5.87 -1.82 -11.62
C ASN A 58 -6.71 -0.68 -11.04
N ARG A 59 -6.14 0.53 -11.02
CA ARG A 59 -6.78 1.72 -10.46
C ARG A 59 -8.11 2.08 -11.13
N THR A 60 -8.28 1.80 -12.41
CA THR A 60 -9.56 2.03 -13.11
C THR A 60 -10.63 1.11 -12.54
N THR A 61 -10.33 -0.18 -12.39
CA THR A 61 -11.20 -1.16 -11.76
C THR A 61 -11.49 -0.80 -10.29
N PHE A 62 -10.49 -0.31 -9.55
CA PHE A 62 -10.69 0.22 -8.19
C PHE A 62 -11.74 1.33 -8.12
N LYS A 63 -11.68 2.28 -9.06
CA LYS A 63 -12.63 3.38 -9.09
C LYS A 63 -14.04 2.91 -9.39
N GLU A 64 -14.20 1.94 -10.29
CA GLU A 64 -15.51 1.40 -10.65
C GLU A 64 -16.13 0.61 -9.50
N MET A 65 -15.33 -0.16 -8.75
CA MET A 65 -15.84 -1.04 -7.70
C MET A 65 -15.95 -0.40 -6.33
N TYR A 66 -15.02 0.50 -5.97
CA TYR A 66 -14.85 0.96 -4.59
C TYR A 66 -14.88 2.47 -4.41
N ARG A 67 -14.95 3.26 -5.48
CA ARG A 67 -15.02 4.72 -5.35
C ARG A 67 -16.46 5.19 -5.33
N ASP A 68 -16.84 5.80 -4.21
CA ASP A 68 -18.10 6.50 -4.04
C ASP A 68 -17.87 8.02 -4.05
N ASP A 69 -18.87 8.82 -4.43
CA ASP A 69 -18.68 10.28 -4.56
C ASP A 69 -18.63 11.02 -3.21
N ILE A 70 -19.15 10.41 -2.15
CA ILE A 70 -19.17 10.95 -0.78
C ILE A 70 -17.89 10.53 -0.04
N THR A 71 -17.60 9.23 -0.03
CA THR A 71 -16.50 8.64 0.74
C THR A 71 -15.22 8.44 -0.06
N LYS A 72 -15.27 8.66 -1.39
CA LYS A 72 -14.14 8.45 -2.31
C LYS A 72 -13.62 7.02 -2.19
N CYS A 73 -12.33 6.84 -1.88
CA CYS A 73 -11.68 5.54 -1.80
C CYS A 73 -11.46 5.09 -0.34
N ASP A 74 -12.27 5.57 0.62
CA ASP A 74 -12.07 5.31 2.06
C ASP A 74 -11.92 3.82 2.38
N LEU A 75 -12.75 2.96 1.78
CA LEU A 75 -12.66 1.51 1.98
C LEU A 75 -11.30 0.94 1.57
N VAL A 76 -10.77 1.38 0.43
CA VAL A 76 -9.45 0.96 -0.07
C VAL A 76 -8.33 1.41 0.87
N VAL A 77 -8.44 2.63 1.42
CA VAL A 77 -7.48 3.16 2.39
C VAL A 77 -7.51 2.34 3.68
N ARG A 78 -8.70 1.99 4.19
CA ARG A 78 -8.85 1.16 5.39
C ARG A 78 -8.24 -0.22 5.21
N TYR A 79 -8.53 -0.90 4.09
CA TYR A 79 -7.94 -2.21 3.83
C TYR A 79 -6.42 -2.15 3.65
N ALA A 80 -5.89 -1.11 3.00
CA ALA A 80 -4.45 -0.89 2.96
C ALA A 80 -3.86 -0.74 4.37
N ASN A 81 -4.52 0.04 5.23
CA ASN A 81 -4.09 0.26 6.60
C ASN A 81 -4.12 -1.03 7.44
N GLU A 82 -5.19 -1.83 7.37
CA GLU A 82 -5.29 -3.10 8.09
C GLU A 82 -4.15 -4.06 7.71
N ILE A 83 -3.89 -4.23 6.41
CA ILE A 83 -2.79 -5.09 5.93
C ILE A 83 -1.44 -4.56 6.43
N LEU A 84 -1.23 -3.23 6.34
CA LEU A 84 0.01 -2.58 6.75
C LEU A 84 0.25 -2.74 8.25
N GLU A 85 -0.75 -2.47 9.07
CA GLU A 85 -0.70 -2.58 10.53
C GLU A 85 -0.38 -4.00 10.96
N GLU A 86 -1.05 -5.01 10.40
CA GLU A 86 -0.77 -6.42 10.69
C GLU A 86 0.68 -6.80 10.35
N MET A 87 1.18 -6.36 9.19
CA MET A 87 2.55 -6.65 8.76
C MET A 87 3.60 -5.98 9.67
N ILE A 88 3.37 -4.72 10.06
CA ILE A 88 4.24 -3.99 10.98
C ILE A 88 4.25 -4.68 12.34
N ASN A 89 3.06 -4.96 12.92
CA ASN A 89 2.93 -5.58 14.23
C ASN A 89 3.60 -6.95 14.29
N LYS A 90 3.42 -7.79 13.25
CA LYS A 90 4.10 -9.09 13.13
C LYS A 90 5.63 -8.99 13.14
N ARG A 91 6.21 -7.87 12.71
CA ARG A 91 7.66 -7.65 12.67
C ARG A 91 8.20 -7.00 13.93
N LEU A 92 7.44 -6.08 14.52
CA LEU A 92 7.80 -5.46 15.79
C LEU A 92 7.72 -6.45 16.97
N THR A 93 6.79 -7.40 16.93
CA THR A 93 6.65 -8.45 17.97
C THR A 93 7.67 -9.59 17.85
N LYS A 94 8.39 -9.68 16.71
CA LYS A 94 9.46 -10.66 16.49
C LYS A 94 10.86 -10.14 16.84
N LYS A 95 10.97 -8.86 17.20
CA LYS A 95 12.21 -8.21 17.66
C LYS A 95 12.30 -8.29 19.18
#